data_AF-A0A533UB15-F1
#
_entry.id   AF-A0A533UB15-F1
#
_cell.length_a   1.000
_cell.length_b   1.000
_cell.length_c   1.000
_cell.angle_alpha   90.00
_cell.angle_beta   90.00
_cell.angle_gamma   90.00
#
_symmetry.space_group_name_H-M   'P 1'
#
loop_
_entity.id
_entity.type
_entity.pdbx_description
1 polymer ?
#
loop_
_entity_poly.entity_id
_entity_poly.type
_entity_poly.pdbx_seq_one_letter_code
_entity_poly.pdbx_strand_id
1 'polypeptide(L)'
;MKIIEGSYVLFFHQQNKNWLTKIEKGKKLHTHIGIIDFDRVLGLEYGCSIITPKERKVHLLEPTMYDFVMKSDRKTQIVYPKDLGYIAIPEVHH
;
A
#
# COMPACT_ATOMS: atom_id res chain seq x y z
N MET A 1 -18.95 -1.47 4.49
CA MET A 1 -18.71 -0.04 4.16
C MET A 1 -17.77 0.01 2.97
N LYS A 2 -18.09 0.82 1.95
CA LYS A 2 -17.34 0.86 0.69
C LYS A 2 -16.19 1.87 0.77
N ILE A 3 -15.09 1.53 0.12
CA ILE A 3 -13.93 2.38 -0.04
C ILE A 3 -14.21 3.35 -1.18
N ILE A 4 -14.15 4.65 -0.89
CA ILE A 4 -14.31 5.72 -1.86
C ILE A 4 -13.04 6.57 -1.94
N GLU A 5 -12.99 7.47 -2.91
CA GLU A 5 -11.88 8.42 -3.00
C GLU A 5 -11.81 9.27 -1.73
N GLY A 6 -10.59 9.42 -1.21
CA GLY A 6 -10.32 10.15 0.02
C GLY A 6 -10.46 9.32 1.29
N SER A 7 -10.97 8.09 1.22
CA SER A 7 -11.00 7.18 2.36
C SER A 7 -9.59 6.72 2.76
N TYR A 8 -9.35 6.54 4.05
CA TYR A 8 -8.12 5.90 4.53
C TYR A 8 -8.32 4.39 4.59
N VAL A 9 -7.32 3.65 4.10
CA VAL A 9 -7.34 2.19 4.09
C VAL A 9 -6.04 1.68 4.71
N LEU A 10 -6.19 0.72 5.61
CA LEU A 10 -5.09 -0.05 6.15
C LEU A 10 -4.91 -1.31 5.30
N PHE A 11 -3.87 -1.32 4.47
CA PHE A 11 -3.44 -2.49 3.71
C PHE A 11 -2.66 -3.41 4.64
N PHE A 12 -3.26 -4.52 5.06
CA PHE A 12 -2.66 -5.46 6.01
C PHE A 12 -2.23 -6.76 5.31
N HIS A 13 -0.92 -7.03 5.30
CA HIS A 13 -0.38 -8.32 4.87
C HIS A 13 0.12 -9.14 6.07
N GLN A 14 0.94 -8.52 6.93
CA GLN A 14 1.45 -9.09 8.18
C GLN A 14 1.65 -7.97 9.23
N GLN A 15 1.90 -8.31 10.51
CA GLN A 15 2.09 -7.32 11.59
C GLN A 15 3.16 -6.25 11.28
N ASN A 16 4.26 -6.62 10.62
CA ASN A 16 5.32 -5.68 10.22
C ASN A 16 5.20 -5.18 8.78
N LYS A 17 4.21 -5.68 8.02
CA LYS A 17 3.99 -5.36 6.60
C LYS A 17 2.55 -4.89 6.42
N ASN A 18 2.28 -3.70 6.94
CA ASN A 18 1.02 -3.02 6.76
C ASN A 18 1.24 -1.53 6.46
N TRP A 19 0.35 -0.97 5.65
CA TRP A 19 0.45 0.38 5.12
C TRP A 19 -0.86 1.11 5.31
N LEU A 20 -0.80 2.25 5.99
CA LEU A 20 -1.92 3.16 6.14
C LEU A 20 -1.76 4.30 5.13
N THR A 21 -2.68 4.39 4.18
CA THR A 21 -2.67 5.41 3.13
C THR A 21 -4.08 5.86 2.80
N LYS A 22 -4.17 7.11 2.31
CA LYS A 22 -5.38 7.65 1.70
C LYS A 22 -5.53 7.10 0.29
N ILE A 23 -6.75 6.73 -0.10
CA ILE A 23 -7.08 6.29 -1.44
C ILE A 23 -7.30 7.51 -2.33
N GLU A 24 -6.62 7.52 -3.47
CA GLU A 24 -6.72 8.56 -4.48
C GLU A 24 -6.76 7.89 -5.84
N LYS A 25 -7.73 8.26 -6.68
CA LYS A 25 -7.90 7.64 -7.99
C LYS A 25 -6.66 7.84 -8.86
N GLY A 26 -6.29 6.80 -9.61
CA GLY A 26 -5.11 6.81 -10.49
C GLY A 26 -3.76 6.67 -9.77
N LYS A 27 -3.73 6.66 -8.44
CA LYS A 27 -2.50 6.38 -7.68
C LYS A 27 -2.28 4.89 -7.47
N LYS A 28 -1.02 4.53 -7.26
CA LYS A 28 -0.58 3.17 -6.98
C LYS A 28 0.31 3.17 -5.75
N LEU A 29 0.12 2.18 -4.88
CA LEU A 29 1.00 1.95 -3.74
C LEU A 29 2.05 0.91 -4.12
N HIS A 30 3.30 1.36 -4.18
CA HIS A 30 4.45 0.48 -4.39
C HIS A 30 4.89 -0.10 -3.06
N THR A 31 4.88 -1.42 -2.96
CA THR A 31 5.37 -2.14 -1.79
C THR A 31 6.35 -3.22 -2.21
N HIS A 32 7.19 -3.67 -1.29
CA HIS A 32 8.10 -4.79 -1.52
C HIS A 32 7.36 -6.06 -1.99
N ILE A 33 6.10 -6.24 -1.55
CA ILE A 33 5.25 -7.39 -1.86
C ILE A 33 4.44 -7.22 -3.15
N GLY A 34 4.63 -6.12 -3.90
CA GLY A 34 3.95 -5.86 -5.16
C GLY A 34 3.34 -4.46 -5.23
N ILE A 35 2.74 -4.16 -6.37
CA ILE A 35 2.05 -2.90 -6.63
C ILE A 35 0.56 -3.11 -6.37
N ILE A 36 -0.04 -2.18 -5.61
CA ILE A 36 -1.47 -2.16 -5.34
C ILE A 36 -2.05 -0.95 -6.07
N ASP A 37 -2.91 -1.22 -7.04
CA ASP A 37 -3.59 -0.19 -7.82
C ASP A 37 -4.83 0.29 -7.07
N PHE A 38 -4.92 1.58 -6.76
CA PHE A 38 -6.04 2.10 -5.98
C PHE A 38 -7.35 2.09 -6.74
N ASP A 39 -7.31 2.12 -8.08
CA ASP A 39 -8.52 2.02 -8.90
C ASP A 39 -9.21 0.66 -8.72
N ARG A 40 -8.41 -0.39 -8.48
CA ARG A 40 -8.92 -1.74 -8.13
C ARG A 40 -9.48 -1.84 -6.72
N VAL A 41 -9.13 -0.90 -5.84
CA VAL A 41 -9.57 -0.86 -4.45
C VAL A 41 -10.83 -0.01 -4.29
N LEU A 42 -10.99 1.01 -5.14
CA LEU A 42 -12.18 1.84 -5.20
C LEU A 42 -13.43 1.00 -5.44
N GLY A 43 -14.46 1.21 -4.62
CA GLY A 43 -15.72 0.48 -4.68
C GLY A 43 -15.73 -0.88 -3.98
N LEU A 44 -14.57 -1.39 -3.54
CA LEU A 44 -14.50 -2.57 -2.68
C LEU A 44 -14.97 -2.26 -1.26
N GLU A 45 -15.33 -3.29 -0.52
CA GLU A 45 -15.69 -3.16 0.89
C GLU A 45 -14.49 -3.36 1.81
N TYR A 46 -14.49 -2.62 2.91
CA TYR A 46 -13.61 -2.90 4.03
C TYR A 46 -13.84 -4.33 4.55
N GLY A 47 -12.76 -5.02 4.90
CA GLY A 47 -12.74 -6.43 5.29
C GLY A 47 -12.41 -7.38 4.14
N CYS A 48 -12.55 -6.94 2.87
CA CYS A 48 -12.12 -7.74 1.73
C CYS A 48 -10.61 -7.89 1.64
N SER A 49 -10.15 -8.83 0.82
CA SER A 49 -8.74 -9.03 0.52
C SER A 49 -8.50 -9.03 -0.98
N ILE A 50 -7.40 -8.42 -1.39
CA ILE A 50 -6.89 -8.41 -2.76
C ILE A 50 -5.63 -9.27 -2.86
N ILE A 51 -5.35 -9.77 -4.06
CA ILE A 51 -4.11 -10.48 -4.36
C ILE A 51 -3.24 -9.54 -5.20
N THR A 52 -2.02 -9.27 -4.75
CA THR A 52 -1.06 -8.47 -5.51
C THR A 52 -0.54 -9.28 -6.71
N PRO A 53 0.07 -8.63 -7.72
CA PRO A 53 0.69 -9.33 -8.85
C PRO A 53 1.78 -10.33 -8.46
N LYS A 54 2.33 -10.24 -7.25
CA LYS A 54 3.31 -11.20 -6.70
C LYS A 54 2.62 -12.31 -5.88
N GLU A 55 1.33 -12.54 -6.09
CA GLU A 55 0.51 -13.56 -5.41
C GLU A 55 0.45 -13.39 -3.88
N ARG A 56 0.53 -12.15 -3.40
CA ARG A 56 0.46 -11.86 -1.95
C ARG A 56 -0.94 -11.37 -1.59
N LYS A 57 -1.55 -12.04 -0.60
CA LYS A 57 -2.84 -11.63 -0.05
C LYS A 57 -2.70 -10.41 0.85
N VAL A 58 -3.50 -9.38 0.60
CA VAL A 58 -3.53 -8.13 1.37
C VAL A 58 -4.97 -7.84 1.75
N HIS A 59 -5.22 -7.63 3.04
CA HIS A 59 -6.52 -7.27 3.58
C HIS A 59 -6.71 -5.75 3.56
N LEU A 60 -7.91 -5.31 3.20
CA LEU A 60 -8.31 -3.92 3.15
C LEU A 60 -9.09 -3.60 4.41
N LEU A 61 -8.43 -3.10 5.45
CA LEU A 61 -9.05 -2.88 6.74
C LEU A 61 -9.36 -1.39 6.94
N GLU A 62 -10.42 -1.14 7.70
CA GLU A 62 -10.70 0.20 8.18
C GLU A 62 -9.68 0.55 9.27
N PRO A 63 -8.96 1.67 9.15
CA PRO A 63 -7.95 2.05 10.13
C PRO A 63 -8.60 2.55 11.42
N THR A 64 -8.04 2.13 12.56
CA THR A 64 -8.45 2.63 13.87
C THR A 64 -7.64 3.86 14.27
N MET A 65 -8.11 4.63 15.26
CA MET A 65 -7.35 5.75 15.84
C MET A 65 -5.95 5.31 16.32
N TYR A 66 -5.84 4.08 16.85
CA TYR A 66 -4.57 3.50 17.24
C TYR A 66 -3.63 3.30 16.05
N ASP A 67 -4.12 2.88 14.88
CA ASP A 67 -3.31 2.78 13.66
C ASP A 67 -2.77 4.13 13.22
N PHE A 68 -3.59 5.19 13.30
CA PHE A 68 -3.12 6.55 13.01
C PHE A 68 -2.05 6.99 13.99
N VAL A 69 -2.21 6.76 15.30
CA VAL A 69 -1.21 7.13 16.31
C VAL A 69 0.08 6.34 16.12
N MET A 70 0.00 5.01 16.04
CA MET A 70 1.16 4.12 15.87
C MET A 70 1.91 4.37 14.57
N LYS A 71 1.18 4.67 13.48
CA LYS A 71 1.82 5.03 12.22
C LYS A 71 2.35 6.45 12.24
N SER A 72 1.68 7.42 12.86
CA SER A 72 2.19 8.80 12.97
C SER A 72 3.43 8.89 13.86
N ASP A 73 3.44 8.15 14.97
CA ASP A 73 4.58 8.05 15.90
C ASP A 73 5.81 7.39 15.24
N ARG A 74 5.57 6.37 14.40
CA ARG A 74 6.58 5.81 13.49
C ARG A 74 6.87 6.69 12.25
N LYS A 75 6.12 7.78 12.01
CA LYS A 75 6.15 8.60 10.78
C LYS A 75 6.46 10.09 11.05
N THR A 76 7.68 10.38 11.49
CA THR A 76 8.49 11.41 10.79
C THR A 76 8.88 10.97 9.37
N GLN A 77 8.39 9.80 8.93
CA GLN A 77 8.65 9.18 7.65
C GLN A 77 7.38 8.56 7.06
N ILE A 78 6.40 9.41 6.70
CA ILE A 78 5.47 9.06 5.60
C ILE A 78 6.41 8.62 4.47
N VAL A 79 6.43 7.33 4.12
CA VAL A 79 7.21 6.72 3.01
C VAL A 79 7.86 7.80 2.14
N TYR A 80 9.14 8.13 2.35
CA TYR A 80 10.26 7.39 1.79
C TYR A 80 11.34 7.09 2.83
N PRO A 81 11.74 5.82 2.95
CA PRO A 81 13.15 5.52 2.73
C PRO A 81 13.39 4.13 2.10
N LYS A 82 14.03 4.12 0.92
CA LYS A 82 14.65 2.99 0.17
C LYS A 82 13.81 2.37 -0.97
N ASP A 83 13.78 3.01 -2.16
CA ASP A 83 13.81 2.32 -3.47
C ASP A 83 14.39 3.18 -4.61
N LEU A 84 15.48 3.88 -4.28
CA LEU A 84 16.64 4.11 -5.16
C LEU A 84 17.32 2.76 -5.56
N GLY A 85 16.52 1.72 -5.82
CA GLY A 85 16.95 0.36 -6.05
C GLY A 85 16.97 0.02 -7.54
N TYR A 86 17.95 0.58 -8.25
CA TYR A 86 18.71 -0.16 -9.27
C TYR A 86 17.90 -0.92 -10.35
N ILE A 87 17.56 -0.25 -11.46
CA ILE A 87 17.73 -0.87 -12.79
C ILE A 87 18.49 0.13 -13.67
N ALA A 88 19.76 0.32 -13.35
CA ALA A 88 20.76 0.64 -14.35
C ALA A 88 21.41 -0.69 -14.75
N ILE A 89 20.96 -1.27 -15.86
CA ILE A 89 21.73 -2.28 -16.58
C ILE A 89 21.79 -1.80 -18.04
N PRO A 90 22.79 -1.00 -18.43
CA PRO A 90 23.19 -0.98 -19.82
C PRO A 90 24.05 -2.23 -20.06
N GLU A 91 23.44 -3.32 -20.52
CA GLU A 91 24.23 -4.40 -21.13
C GLU A 91 24.45 -4.01 -22.59
N VAL A 92 25.54 -3.28 -22.83
CA VAL A 92 26.09 -3.07 -24.17
C VAL A 92 26.80 -4.37 -24.53
N HIS A 93 26.20 -5.16 -25.40
CA HIS A 93 26.91 -6.26 -26.04
C HIS A 93 27.90 -5.69 -27.07
N HIS A 94 29.15 -6.13 -26.92
CA HIS A 94 30.25 -6.00 -27.88
C HIS A 94 29.88 -6.57 -29.25
#